data_AF-A0A5C6F491-F1
#
_entry.id   AF-A0A5C6F491-F1
#
_cell.length_a   1.000
_cell.length_b   1.000
_cell.length_c   1.000
_cell.angle_alpha   90.00
_cell.angle_beta   90.00
_cell.angle_gamma   90.00
#
_symmetry.space_group_name_H-M   'P 1'
#
loop_
_entity.id
_entity.type
_entity.pdbx_description
1 polymer ?
#
loop_
_entity_poly.entity_id
_entity_poly.type
_entity_poly.pdbx_seq_one_letter_code
_entity_poly.pdbx_strand_id
1 'polypeptide(L)'
;MMHCPHLTPDNQCEVACQLAGCRVQTTPTACNACQINDNPCAINVVTIGMALVNKKRRKQNVIELEALLRNYMPDEDPMPATLKMSSYRPGPGNELKKMIAWFAKPSETCNCETRVDTMNDWGADGCRQNIDTIVDWLLEEAQARGLPHGRFTSTVARSLVNTAIRKYERKFPEGAPEPDQDDPEDEFDR
;
A
#
# COMPACT_ATOMS: atom_id res chain seq x y z
N MET A 1 13.19 7.75 32.09
CA MET A 1 12.14 8.50 32.82
C MET A 1 11.61 9.55 31.87
N MET A 2 10.32 9.49 31.49
CA MET A 2 9.75 10.46 30.56
C MET A 2 9.45 11.75 31.32
N HIS A 3 10.23 12.80 31.06
CA HIS A 3 9.97 14.13 31.58
C HIS A 3 9.39 14.97 30.44
N CYS A 4 8.08 15.19 30.47
CA CYS A 4 7.39 16.05 29.51
C CYS A 4 6.64 17.12 30.30
N PRO A 5 6.89 18.43 30.06
CA PRO A 5 6.20 19.50 30.76
C PRO A 5 4.71 19.56 30.43
N HIS A 6 4.29 18.94 29.33
CA HIS A 6 2.90 18.93 28.84
C HIS A 6 2.14 17.64 29.18
N LEU A 7 2.71 16.76 30.00
CA LEU A 7 2.02 15.58 30.50
C LEU A 7 1.39 15.90 31.86
N THR A 8 0.06 15.91 31.92
CA THR A 8 -0.65 16.17 33.18
C THR A 8 -0.67 14.93 34.08
N PRO A 9 -0.94 15.09 35.40
CA PRO A 9 -1.10 13.96 36.32
C PRO A 9 -2.21 12.97 35.92
N ASP A 10 -3.20 13.42 35.14
CA ASP A 10 -4.33 12.62 34.64
C ASP A 10 -4.04 11.90 33.31
N ASN A 11 -2.76 11.73 32.95
CA ASN A 11 -2.31 11.15 31.68
C ASN A 11 -2.88 11.87 30.44
N GLN A 12 -2.97 13.20 30.48
CA GLN A 12 -3.38 14.01 29.34
C GLN A 12 -2.19 14.73 28.72
N CYS A 13 -2.20 14.85 27.40
CA CYS A 13 -1.20 15.63 26.66
C CYS A 13 -1.77 17.03 26.37
N GLU A 14 -1.22 18.07 26.99
CA GLU A 14 -1.72 19.44 26.83
C GLU A 14 -1.61 19.94 25.39
N VAL A 15 -0.52 19.62 24.69
CA VAL A 15 -0.33 19.98 23.27
C VAL A 15 -1.45 19.36 22.41
N ALA A 16 -1.71 18.07 22.58
CA ALA A 16 -2.78 17.39 21.84
C ALA A 16 -4.18 17.89 22.26
N CYS A 17 -4.37 18.25 23.53
CA CYS A 17 -5.61 18.87 24.01
C CYS A 17 -5.88 20.21 23.32
N GLN A 18 -4.86 21.05 23.17
CA GLN A 18 -4.95 22.33 22.46
C GLN A 18 -5.31 22.12 20.98
N LEU A 19 -4.63 21.20 20.29
CA LEU A 19 -4.90 20.85 18.90
C LEU A 19 -6.32 20.26 18.70
N ALA A 20 -6.78 19.43 19.63
CA ALA A 20 -8.08 18.77 19.55
C ALA A 20 -9.25 19.67 20.00
N GLY A 21 -8.98 20.74 20.76
CA GLY A 21 -10.02 21.52 21.45
C GLY A 21 -10.78 20.73 22.51
N CYS A 22 -10.27 19.57 22.94
CA CYS A 22 -10.90 18.70 23.93
C CYS A 22 -9.86 17.82 24.64
N ARG A 23 -10.28 17.08 25.68
CA ARG A 23 -9.36 16.23 26.46
C ARG A 23 -8.82 15.05 25.64
N VAL A 24 -7.50 14.94 25.56
CA VAL A 24 -6.76 13.87 24.88
C VAL A 24 -5.95 13.08 25.89
N GLN A 25 -6.31 11.80 26.04
CA GLN A 25 -5.58 10.83 26.85
C GLN A 25 -4.37 10.30 26.08
N THR A 26 -3.23 10.17 26.75
CA THR A 26 -1.99 9.65 26.18
C THR A 26 -1.59 8.32 26.80
N THR A 27 -0.66 7.63 26.15
CA THR A 27 -0.06 6.38 26.63
C THR A 27 1.45 6.55 26.74
N PRO A 28 2.14 5.73 27.56
CA PRO A 28 3.60 5.76 27.62
C PRO A 28 4.26 5.57 26.25
N THR A 29 3.69 4.74 25.37
CA THR A 29 4.16 4.52 23.99
C THR A 29 4.08 5.80 23.16
N ALA A 30 2.96 6.52 23.22
CA ALA A 30 2.80 7.78 22.47
C ALA A 30 3.75 8.86 23.00
N CYS A 31 3.93 8.95 24.31
CA CYS A 31 4.89 9.88 24.90
C CYS A 31 6.34 9.54 24.52
N ASN A 32 6.72 8.26 24.51
CA ASN A 32 8.05 7.84 24.04
C ASN A 32 8.25 8.17 22.55
N ALA A 33 7.24 7.92 21.71
CA ALA A 33 7.27 8.27 20.29
C ALA A 33 7.42 9.79 20.07
N CYS A 34 6.77 10.61 20.90
CA CYS A 34 6.91 12.06 20.87
C CYS A 34 8.33 12.52 21.25
N GLN A 35 8.96 11.86 22.22
CA GLN A 35 10.32 12.19 22.69
C GLN A 35 11.42 11.88 21.66
N ILE A 36 11.19 10.92 20.77
CA ILE A 36 12.14 10.53 19.72
C ILE A 36 11.91 11.23 18.38
N ASN A 37 10.90 12.11 18.29
CA ASN A 37 10.59 12.87 17.09
C ASN A 37 11.49 14.13 16.99
N ASP A 38 11.62 14.71 15.80
CA ASP A 38 12.48 15.87 15.53
C ASP A 38 12.12 17.11 16.38
N ASN A 39 10.84 17.24 16.78
CA ASN A 39 10.36 18.30 17.64
C ASN A 39 9.65 17.73 18.90
N PRO A 40 10.40 17.25 19.91
CA PRO A 40 9.82 16.56 21.06
C PRO A 40 9.11 17.54 22.00
N CYS A 41 8.06 17.05 22.68
CA CYS A 41 7.23 17.84 23.60
C CYS A 41 6.56 19.08 22.98
N ALA A 42 6.47 19.18 21.66
CA ALA A 42 5.83 20.29 20.95
C ALA A 42 4.80 19.77 19.94
N ILE A 43 4.29 20.67 19.08
CA ILE A 43 3.49 20.24 17.93
C ILE A 43 4.39 19.44 16.99
N ASN A 44 4.05 18.16 16.85
CA ASN A 44 4.70 17.18 15.99
C ASN A 44 3.71 16.11 15.51
N VAL A 45 4.16 15.20 14.64
CA VAL A 45 3.37 14.11 14.06
C VAL A 45 2.58 13.32 15.11
N VAL A 46 3.21 13.02 16.25
CA VAL A 46 2.59 12.23 17.33
C VAL A 46 1.48 13.01 18.03
N THR A 47 1.71 14.28 18.37
CA THR A 47 0.69 15.14 19.01
C THR A 47 -0.49 15.45 18.09
N ILE A 48 -0.24 15.66 16.79
CA ILE A 48 -1.27 15.85 15.78
C ILE A 48 -2.08 14.56 15.60
N GLY A 49 -1.41 13.41 15.51
CA GLY A 49 -2.06 12.10 15.43
C GLY A 49 -2.96 11.79 16.63
N MET A 50 -2.49 12.09 17.85
CA MET A 50 -3.30 11.95 19.07
C MET A 50 -4.57 12.82 19.02
N ALA A 51 -4.44 14.08 18.60
CA ALA A 51 -5.57 15.00 18.45
C ALA A 51 -6.57 14.52 17.40
N LEU A 52 -6.06 14.04 16.25
CA LEU A 52 -6.86 13.54 15.14
C LEU A 52 -7.65 12.28 15.51
N VAL A 53 -7.01 11.29 16.15
CA VAL A 53 -7.69 10.07 16.62
C VAL A 53 -8.79 10.42 17.63
N ASN A 54 -8.55 11.38 18.52
CA ASN A 54 -9.54 11.81 19.50
C ASN A 54 -10.77 12.46 18.83
N LYS A 55 -10.55 13.41 17.89
CA LYS A 55 -11.64 14.03 17.12
C LYS A 55 -12.40 13.01 16.27
N LYS A 56 -11.71 12.06 15.61
CA LYS A 56 -12.36 10.98 14.81
C LYS A 56 -13.26 10.10 15.67
N ARG A 57 -12.81 9.67 16.86
CA ARG A 57 -13.63 8.90 17.81
C ARG A 57 -14.89 9.64 18.27
N ARG A 58 -14.84 10.96 18.32
CA ARG A 58 -15.96 11.84 18.68
C ARG A 58 -16.79 12.32 17.49
N LYS A 59 -16.50 11.86 16.26
CA LYS A 59 -17.13 12.29 15.01
C LYS A 59 -17.10 13.82 14.80
N GLN A 60 -16.00 14.45 15.21
CA GLN A 60 -15.78 15.89 15.04
C GLN A 60 -15.04 16.20 13.73
N ASN A 61 -15.06 17.46 13.29
CA ASN A 61 -14.34 17.92 12.11
C ASN A 61 -12.81 17.79 12.32
N VAL A 62 -12.13 17.21 11.33
CA VAL A 62 -10.68 16.92 11.36
C VAL A 62 -9.90 17.60 10.23
N ILE A 63 -10.54 18.42 9.39
CA ILE A 63 -9.95 18.94 8.15
C ILE A 63 -8.67 19.73 8.43
N GLU A 64 -8.69 20.62 9.43
CA GLU A 64 -7.53 21.42 9.84
C GLU A 64 -6.39 20.57 10.42
N LEU A 65 -6.71 19.51 11.17
CA LEU A 65 -5.71 18.60 11.72
C LEU A 65 -5.08 17.73 10.64
N GLU A 66 -5.86 17.31 9.65
CA GLU A 66 -5.36 16.56 8.49
C GLU A 66 -4.45 17.45 7.63
N ALA A 67 -4.81 18.72 7.42
CA ALA A 67 -3.94 19.69 6.75
C ALA A 67 -2.65 19.95 7.53
N LEU A 68 -2.74 20.11 8.85
CA LEU A 68 -1.57 20.30 9.70
C LEU A 68 -0.66 19.07 9.70
N LEU A 69 -1.22 17.85 9.72
CA LEU A 69 -0.44 16.61 9.67
C LEU A 69 0.36 16.52 8.37
N ARG A 70 -0.26 16.86 7.23
CA ARG A 70 0.43 16.87 5.91
C ARG A 70 1.66 17.78 5.90
N ASN A 71 1.58 18.95 6.54
CA ASN A 71 2.73 19.87 6.61
C ASN A 71 3.90 19.30 7.45
N TYR A 72 3.62 18.42 8.41
CA TYR A 72 4.62 17.77 9.26
C TYR A 72 5.09 16.41 8.70
N MET A 73 4.46 15.94 7.63
CA MET A 73 4.82 14.72 6.92
C MET A 73 4.84 15.01 5.40
N PRO A 74 5.67 15.96 4.93
CA PRO A 74 5.67 16.36 3.53
C PRO A 74 6.07 15.22 2.58
N ASP A 75 6.85 14.25 3.08
CA ASP A 75 7.31 13.08 2.34
C ASP A 75 6.43 11.83 2.52
N GLU A 76 5.41 11.88 3.39
CA GLU A 76 4.35 10.88 3.33
C GLU A 76 3.28 11.37 2.36
N ASP A 77 3.42 10.91 1.11
CA ASP A 77 2.41 10.99 0.05
C ASP A 77 1.00 11.05 0.66
N PRO A 78 0.29 12.18 0.55
CA PRO A 78 -0.99 12.37 1.21
C PRO A 78 -2.08 11.70 0.40
N MET A 79 -2.06 10.37 0.28
CA MET A 79 -3.25 9.61 -0.09
C MET A 79 -3.11 8.15 0.37
N PRO A 80 -4.03 7.62 1.20
CA PRO A 80 -4.18 6.17 1.24
C PRO A 80 -4.46 5.74 -0.20
N ALA A 81 -3.82 4.69 -0.69
CA ALA A 81 -3.94 4.18 -2.04
C ALA A 81 -5.41 3.88 -2.44
N THR A 82 -6.22 4.90 -2.69
CA THR A 82 -7.11 4.91 -3.83
C THR A 82 -6.15 4.93 -5.00
N LEU A 83 -5.87 3.73 -5.50
CA LEU A 83 -5.23 3.43 -6.77
C LEU A 83 -5.04 4.70 -7.62
N LYS A 84 -3.79 5.11 -7.86
CA LYS A 84 -3.48 5.87 -9.07
C LYS A 84 -4.04 5.04 -10.23
N MET A 85 -5.29 5.32 -10.63
CA MET A 85 -5.98 4.58 -11.69
C MET A 85 -5.20 4.71 -12.99
N SER A 86 -4.49 5.84 -13.15
CA SER A 86 -3.63 6.14 -14.29
C SER A 86 -2.42 5.20 -14.44
N SER A 87 -1.93 4.58 -13.36
CA SER A 87 -0.80 3.63 -13.44
C SER A 87 -1.22 2.17 -13.29
N TYR A 88 -2.49 1.88 -12.98
CA TYR A 88 -2.97 0.52 -12.87
C TYR A 88 -3.14 -0.07 -14.28
N ARG A 89 -2.21 -0.96 -14.66
CA ARG A 89 -2.28 -1.73 -15.91
C ARG A 89 -2.98 -3.07 -15.66
N PRO A 90 -4.30 -3.20 -15.87
CA PRO A 90 -4.96 -4.48 -15.70
C PRO A 90 -4.43 -5.48 -16.75
N GLY A 91 -4.04 -6.67 -16.31
CA GLY A 91 -3.61 -7.71 -17.23
C GLY A 91 -3.71 -9.13 -16.66
N PRO A 92 -3.29 -10.14 -17.46
CA PRO A 92 -3.26 -11.54 -17.02
C PRO A 92 -2.46 -11.76 -15.74
N GLY A 93 -1.41 -10.97 -15.50
CA GLY A 93 -0.61 -11.01 -14.28
C GLY A 93 -1.44 -10.73 -13.03
N ASN A 94 -2.30 -9.71 -13.05
CA ASN A 94 -3.17 -9.41 -11.90
C ASN A 94 -4.16 -10.53 -11.62
N GLU A 95 -4.71 -11.16 -12.67
CA GLU A 95 -5.64 -12.29 -12.50
C GLU A 95 -4.93 -13.51 -11.93
N LEU A 96 -3.69 -13.78 -12.36
CA LEU A 96 -2.86 -14.84 -11.78
C LEU A 96 -2.55 -14.57 -10.32
N LYS A 97 -2.08 -13.35 -9.98
CA LYS A 97 -1.80 -12.93 -8.59
C LYS A 97 -3.01 -13.16 -7.68
N LYS A 98 -4.20 -12.74 -8.10
CA LYS A 98 -5.46 -12.98 -7.35
C LYS A 98 -5.74 -14.46 -7.12
N MET A 99 -5.44 -15.31 -8.12
CA MET A 99 -5.66 -16.75 -8.03
C MET A 99 -4.73 -17.45 -7.06
N ILE A 100 -3.50 -16.94 -6.87
CA ILE A 100 -2.49 -17.57 -6.01
C ILE A 100 -2.34 -16.90 -4.63
N ALA A 101 -2.91 -15.70 -4.45
CA ALA A 101 -2.80 -14.90 -3.22
C ALA A 101 -3.23 -15.63 -1.94
N TRP A 102 -4.13 -16.61 -2.03
CA TRP A 102 -4.61 -17.36 -0.86
C TRP A 102 -3.58 -18.33 -0.28
N PHE A 103 -2.56 -18.74 -1.03
CA PHE A 103 -1.51 -19.67 -0.57
C PHE A 103 -0.07 -19.19 -0.82
N ALA A 104 0.12 -18.20 -1.69
CA ALA A 104 1.41 -17.59 -1.97
C ALA A 104 1.41 -16.13 -1.51
N LYS A 105 1.68 -15.90 -0.21
CA LYS A 105 1.91 -14.54 0.29
C LYS A 105 3.19 -13.97 -0.34
N PRO A 106 3.24 -12.67 -0.67
CA PRO A 106 4.48 -12.03 -1.12
C PRO A 106 5.57 -12.21 -0.06
N SER A 107 6.77 -12.63 -0.47
CA SER A 107 7.97 -12.52 0.36
C SER A 107 8.77 -11.31 -0.11
N GLU A 108 9.56 -10.71 0.78
CA GLU A 108 10.44 -9.58 0.44
C GLU A 108 11.47 -9.93 -0.64
N THR A 109 11.72 -11.23 -0.85
CA THR A 109 12.66 -11.75 -1.86
C THR A 109 12.00 -12.15 -3.18
N CYS A 110 10.68 -12.07 -3.31
CA CYS A 110 10.00 -12.51 -4.52
C CYS A 110 9.94 -11.40 -5.57
N ASN A 111 10.40 -11.70 -6.79
CA ASN A 111 10.18 -10.85 -7.97
C ASN A 111 8.73 -10.95 -8.52
N CYS A 112 7.77 -11.25 -7.64
CA CYS A 112 6.37 -11.54 -7.96
C CYS A 112 5.69 -10.32 -8.61
N GLU A 113 5.92 -9.13 -8.06
CA GLU A 113 5.31 -7.88 -8.58
C GLU A 113 5.83 -7.58 -9.99
N THR A 114 7.16 -7.57 -10.18
CA THR A 114 7.77 -7.33 -11.50
C THR A 114 7.29 -8.33 -12.56
N ARG A 115 7.15 -9.62 -12.20
CA ARG A 115 6.62 -10.65 -13.11
C ARG A 115 5.14 -10.44 -13.43
N VAL A 116 4.34 -9.96 -12.47
CA VAL A 116 2.94 -9.59 -12.68
C VAL A 116 2.84 -8.42 -13.66
N ASP A 117 3.66 -7.38 -13.47
CA ASP A 117 3.69 -6.22 -14.36
C ASP A 117 4.13 -6.62 -15.77
N THR A 118 5.18 -7.45 -15.89
CA THR A 118 5.63 -8.01 -17.18
C THR A 118 4.50 -8.75 -17.90
N MET A 119 3.74 -9.59 -17.19
CA MET A 119 2.60 -10.31 -17.77
C MET A 119 1.47 -9.35 -18.19
N ASN A 120 1.27 -8.26 -17.44
CA ASN A 120 0.27 -7.27 -17.78
C ASN A 120 0.66 -6.50 -19.05
N ASP A 121 1.93 -6.09 -19.16
CA ASP A 121 2.49 -5.40 -20.33
C ASP A 121 2.42 -6.27 -21.59
N TRP A 122 2.66 -7.58 -21.45
CA TRP A 122 2.52 -8.54 -22.56
C TRP A 122 1.07 -8.75 -23.01
N GLY A 123 0.09 -8.45 -22.16
CA GLY A 123 -1.30 -8.79 -22.41
C GLY A 123 -1.56 -10.29 -22.61
N ALA A 124 -2.74 -10.63 -23.10
CA ALA A 124 -3.16 -12.03 -23.28
C ALA A 124 -2.28 -12.77 -24.30
N ASP A 125 -2.03 -12.15 -25.46
CA ASP A 125 -1.29 -12.78 -26.55
C ASP A 125 0.20 -12.93 -26.25
N GLY A 126 0.82 -11.91 -25.65
CA GLY A 126 2.21 -12.03 -25.20
C GLY A 126 2.37 -13.09 -24.11
N CYS A 127 1.40 -13.21 -23.19
CA CYS A 127 1.40 -14.30 -22.20
C CYS A 127 1.26 -15.70 -22.84
N ARG A 128 0.52 -15.85 -23.95
CA ARG A 128 0.43 -17.13 -24.68
C ARG A 128 1.76 -17.50 -25.33
N GLN A 129 2.43 -16.53 -25.94
CA GLN A 129 3.72 -16.73 -26.59
C GLN A 129 4.84 -17.05 -25.59
N ASN A 130 4.74 -16.49 -24.37
CA ASN A 130 5.73 -16.64 -23.30
C ASN A 130 5.26 -17.57 -22.17
N ILE A 131 4.31 -18.48 -22.45
CA ILE A 131 3.70 -19.30 -21.40
C ILE A 131 4.71 -20.20 -20.68
N ASP A 132 5.74 -20.68 -21.38
CA ASP A 132 6.78 -21.53 -20.82
C ASP A 132 7.64 -20.73 -19.81
N THR A 133 8.02 -19.51 -20.17
CA THR A 133 8.73 -18.57 -19.29
C THR A 133 7.95 -18.29 -18.00
N ILE A 134 6.64 -18.07 -18.09
CA ILE A 134 5.79 -17.81 -16.92
C ILE A 134 5.67 -19.08 -16.06
N VAL A 135 5.58 -20.26 -16.68
CA VAL A 135 5.57 -21.54 -15.96
C VAL A 135 6.87 -21.74 -15.19
N ASP A 136 8.01 -21.46 -15.79
CA ASP A 136 9.31 -21.57 -15.14
C ASP A 136 9.41 -20.64 -13.93
N TRP A 137 8.96 -19.38 -14.05
CA TRP A 137 8.88 -18.45 -12.91
C TRP A 137 8.05 -18.99 -11.75
N LEU A 138 6.90 -19.62 -12.04
CA LEU A 138 6.04 -20.20 -11.01
C LEU A 138 6.68 -21.43 -10.36
N LEU A 139 7.42 -22.24 -11.11
CA LEU A 139 8.14 -23.40 -10.59
C LEU A 139 9.33 -22.99 -9.72
N GLU A 140 10.11 -22.00 -10.15
CA GLU A 140 11.21 -21.40 -9.38
C GLU A 140 10.72 -20.88 -8.04
N GLU A 141 9.63 -20.11 -8.03
CA GLU A 141 9.03 -19.59 -6.80
C GLU A 141 8.48 -20.70 -5.91
N ALA A 142 7.82 -21.70 -6.49
CA ALA A 142 7.32 -22.84 -5.74
C ALA A 142 8.46 -23.61 -5.06
N GLN A 143 9.57 -23.82 -5.77
CA GLN A 143 10.76 -24.48 -5.25
C GLN A 143 11.44 -23.66 -4.15
N ALA A 144 11.62 -22.35 -4.36
CA ALA A 144 12.21 -21.44 -3.37
C ALA A 144 11.40 -21.42 -2.06
N ARG A 145 10.09 -21.63 -2.16
CA ARG A 145 9.16 -21.67 -1.02
C ARG A 145 9.04 -23.06 -0.37
N GLY A 146 9.83 -24.04 -0.83
CA GLY A 146 9.80 -25.40 -0.28
C GLY A 146 8.48 -26.13 -0.54
N LEU A 147 7.71 -25.75 -1.57
CA LEU A 147 6.57 -26.56 -1.99
C LEU A 147 7.11 -27.90 -2.51
N PRO A 148 6.70 -29.03 -1.94
CA PRO A 148 7.32 -30.32 -2.24
C PRO A 148 7.18 -30.65 -3.73
N HIS A 149 8.31 -31.02 -4.34
CA HIS A 149 8.38 -31.53 -5.71
C HIS A 149 7.33 -32.62 -5.91
N GLY A 150 6.29 -32.34 -6.70
CA GLY A 150 5.14 -33.22 -6.93
C GLY A 150 3.77 -32.62 -6.62
N ARG A 151 3.68 -31.56 -5.81
CA ARG A 151 2.40 -30.85 -5.56
C ARG A 151 2.12 -29.69 -6.50
N PHE A 152 3.17 -29.09 -7.07
CA PHE A 152 3.07 -28.02 -8.04
C PHE A 152 3.89 -28.41 -9.27
N THR A 153 3.19 -28.73 -10.37
CA THR A 153 3.80 -29.24 -11.61
C THR A 153 3.71 -28.20 -12.72
N SER A 154 4.51 -28.36 -13.78
CA SER A 154 4.44 -27.51 -14.98
C SER A 154 3.04 -27.52 -15.60
N THR A 155 2.33 -28.64 -15.55
CA THR A 155 0.93 -28.76 -16.00
C THR A 155 -0.02 -27.89 -15.17
N VAL A 156 0.12 -27.90 -13.84
CA VAL A 156 -0.69 -27.08 -12.94
C VAL A 156 -0.37 -25.60 -13.14
N ALA A 157 0.92 -25.23 -13.21
CA ALA A 157 1.36 -23.88 -13.50
C ALA A 157 0.78 -23.38 -14.83
N ARG A 158 0.89 -24.17 -15.90
CA ARG A 158 0.34 -23.84 -17.23
C ARG A 158 -1.18 -23.68 -17.20
N SER A 159 -1.87 -24.52 -16.43
CA SER A 159 -3.32 -24.42 -16.25
C SER A 159 -3.73 -23.13 -15.54
N LEU A 160 -2.97 -22.71 -14.51
CA LEU A 160 -3.19 -21.45 -13.80
C LEU A 160 -2.98 -20.24 -14.70
N VAL A 161 -1.89 -20.21 -15.47
CA VAL A 161 -1.60 -19.12 -16.42
C VAL A 161 -2.71 -19.03 -17.48
N ASN A 162 -3.10 -20.16 -18.10
CA ASN A 162 -4.20 -20.17 -19.07
C ASN A 162 -5.53 -19.69 -18.47
N THR A 163 -5.81 -20.05 -17.21
CA THR A 163 -7.01 -19.59 -16.51
C THR A 163 -6.97 -18.09 -16.23
N ALA A 164 -5.80 -17.55 -15.87
CA ALA A 164 -5.59 -16.12 -15.67
C ALA A 164 -5.82 -15.34 -16.98
N ILE A 165 -5.26 -15.81 -18.11
CA ILE A 165 -5.48 -15.23 -19.44
C ILE A 165 -6.99 -15.20 -19.77
N ARG A 166 -7.67 -16.34 -19.63
CA ARG A 166 -9.13 -16.44 -19.90
C ARG A 166 -9.95 -15.51 -19.02
N LYS A 167 -9.59 -15.36 -17.74
CA LYS A 167 -10.27 -14.44 -16.82
C LYS A 167 -10.07 -12.99 -17.23
N TYR A 168 -8.86 -12.64 -17.67
CA TYR A 168 -8.54 -11.31 -18.17
C TYR A 168 -9.34 -11.00 -19.44
N GLU A 169 -9.31 -11.87 -20.46
CA GLU A 169 -10.05 -11.67 -21.71
C GLU A 169 -11.57 -11.58 -21.51
N ARG A 170 -12.11 -12.36 -20.57
CA ARG A 170 -13.54 -12.26 -20.23
C ARG A 170 -13.90 -10.91 -19.60
N LYS A 171 -12.97 -10.27 -18.89
CA LYS A 171 -13.16 -8.95 -18.28
C LYS A 171 -12.90 -7.82 -19.28
N PHE A 172 -11.95 -8.03 -20.20
CA PHE A 172 -11.44 -7.03 -21.14
C PHE A 172 -11.43 -7.62 -22.56
N PRO A 173 -12.60 -7.80 -23.20
CA PRO A 173 -12.72 -8.45 -24.51
C PRO A 173 -12.04 -7.66 -25.64
N GLU A 174 -11.94 -6.34 -25.49
CA GLU A 174 -11.30 -5.43 -26.45
C GLU A 174 -9.86 -5.03 -26.03
N GLY A 175 -9.34 -5.62 -24.94
CA GLY A 175 -8.07 -5.24 -24.33
C GLY A 175 -8.23 -4.31 -23.13
N ALA A 176 -7.13 -4.08 -22.40
CA ALA A 176 -7.08 -3.16 -21.28
C ALA A 176 -7.21 -1.71 -21.79
N PRO A 177 -7.89 -0.82 -21.06
CA PRO A 177 -7.86 0.60 -21.37
C PRO A 177 -6.42 1.12 -21.32
N GLU A 178 -6.04 1.89 -22.34
CA GLU A 178 -4.81 2.70 -22.32
C GLU A 178 -4.86 3.64 -21.11
N PRO A 179 -3.72 3.97 -20.51
CA PRO A 179 -3.74 4.88 -19.37
C PRO A 179 -4.14 6.26 -19.92
N ASP A 180 -4.90 7.04 -19.16
CA ASP A 180 -5.19 8.42 -19.58
C ASP A 180 -3.84 9.16 -19.74
N GLN A 181 -3.48 9.53 -20.98
CA GLN A 181 -2.25 10.27 -21.29
C GLN A 181 -2.41 11.79 -21.05
N ASP A 182 -3.58 12.22 -20.59
CA ASP A 182 -3.97 13.63 -20.41
C ASP A 182 -3.92 14.07 -18.93
N ASP A 183 -2.86 13.72 -18.21
CA ASP A 183 -2.44 14.56 -17.09
C ASP A 183 -1.41 15.55 -17.65
N PRO A 184 -1.69 16.86 -17.71
CA PRO A 184 -0.69 17.86 -18.08
C PRO A 184 0.40 17.87 -17.00
N GLU A 185 1.42 17.04 -17.21
CA GLU A 185 2.70 17.13 -16.50
C GLU A 185 3.31 18.51 -16.78
N ASP A 186 3.60 19.23 -15.69
CA ASP A 186 4.69 20.18 -15.58
C ASP A 186 4.75 21.34 -16.59
N GLU A 187 3.91 22.37 -16.37
CA GLU A 187 4.24 23.74 -16.76
C GLU A 187 4.13 24.69 -15.55
N PHE A 188 4.96 24.44 -14.52
CA PHE A 188 5.27 25.44 -13.50
C PHE A 188 6.78 25.46 -13.24
N ASP A 189 7.50 25.92 -14.26
CA ASP A 189 8.84 26.49 -14.05
C ASP A 189 9.04 27.67 -15.02
N ARG A 190 8.61 28.86 -14.57
CA ARG A 190 9.04 30.18 -15.07
C ARG A 190 8.76 31.30 -14.08
#